data_AF-A0A7W1BMG2-F1
#
_entry.id   AF-A0A7W1BMG2-F1
#
_cell.length_a   1.000
_cell.length_b   1.000
_cell.length_c   1.000
_cell.angle_alpha   90.00
_cell.angle_beta   90.00
_cell.angle_gamma   90.00
#
_symmetry.space_group_name_H-M   'P 1'
#
loop_
_entity.id
_entity.type
_entity.pdbx_description
1 polymer ?
#
loop_
_entity_poly.entity_id
_entity_poly.type
_entity_poly.pdbx_seq_one_letter_code
_entity_poly.pdbx_strand_id
1 'polypeptide(L)'
;MIFVDSDIPMYLVGAPHRHKADAQRLLEDAIAAGERLASNAEVLQEILHRYMAIARREAIQPAFDALLGVVDDVFAIELADAERAKAIVYGHPGYPLATRFISLRRASTTGSILSRA
;
A
#
# COMPACT_ATOMS: atom_id res chain seq x y z
N MET A 1 -12.61 -5.05 -4.84
CA MET A 1 -11.18 -5.32 -4.64
C MET A 1 -10.47 -4.00 -4.38
N ILE A 2 -9.81 -3.91 -3.24
CA ILE A 2 -9.20 -2.69 -2.69
C ILE A 2 -7.71 -2.92 -2.54
N PHE A 3 -6.91 -1.96 -3.00
CA PHE A 3 -5.46 -2.00 -2.82
C PHE A 3 -5.06 -1.37 -1.48
N VAL A 4 -4.22 -2.07 -0.71
CA VAL A 4 -3.68 -1.64 0.58
C VAL A 4 -2.23 -1.21 0.41
N ASP A 5 -1.97 0.08 0.62
CA ASP A 5 -0.66 0.72 0.52
C ASP A 5 0.14 0.62 1.84
N SER A 6 1.46 0.86 1.76
CA SER A 6 2.43 0.82 2.87
C SER A 6 2.08 1.76 4.03
N ASP A 7 1.38 2.86 3.75
CA ASP A 7 0.99 3.82 4.78
C ASP A 7 0.01 3.21 5.81
N ILE A 8 -0.83 2.24 5.41
CA ILE A 8 -1.79 1.58 6.30
C ILE A 8 -1.06 0.79 7.42
N PRO A 9 -0.24 -0.24 7.15
CA PRO A 9 0.48 -0.96 8.19
C PRO A 9 1.41 -0.02 8.98
N MET A 10 1.96 1.01 8.33
CA MET A 10 2.78 2.01 9.02
C MET A 10 2.01 2.87 10.02
N TYR A 11 0.76 3.24 9.76
CA TYR A 11 -0.07 3.94 10.74
C TYR A 11 -0.51 3.01 11.88
N LEU A 12 -0.77 1.74 11.59
CA LEU A 12 -1.20 0.77 12.58
C LEU A 12 -0.07 0.44 13.57
N VAL A 13 1.16 0.26 13.08
CA VAL A 13 2.32 -0.21 13.86
C VAL A 13 3.25 0.94 14.28
N GLY A 14 3.31 2.01 13.49
CA GLY A 14 4.20 3.13 13.72
C GLY A 14 3.85 3.98 14.94
N ALA A 15 4.59 5.09 15.08
CA ALA A 15 4.31 6.07 16.12
C ALA A 15 2.88 6.63 15.99
N PRO A 16 2.31 7.21 17.06
CA PRO A 16 0.98 7.82 17.02
C PRO A 16 0.85 8.77 15.83
N HIS A 17 -0.14 8.50 14.99
CA HIS A 17 -0.39 9.28 13.78
C HIS A 17 -1.85 9.70 13.72
N ARG A 18 -2.11 10.94 13.25
CA ARG A 18 -3.47 11.50 13.14
C ARG A 18 -4.42 10.65 12.28
N HIS A 19 -3.88 9.84 11.37
CA HIS A 19 -4.66 8.98 10.47
C HIS A 19 -4.82 7.54 10.96
N LYS A 20 -4.27 7.19 12.13
CA LYS A 20 -4.31 5.82 12.64
C LYS A 20 -5.75 5.32 12.83
N ALA A 21 -6.58 6.10 13.52
CA ALA A 21 -7.97 5.73 13.79
C ALA A 21 -8.81 5.63 12.51
N ASP A 22 -8.62 6.57 11.57
CA ASP A 22 -9.35 6.54 10.29
C ASP A 22 -8.91 5.38 9.41
N ALA A 23 -7.59 5.10 9.32
CA ALA A 23 -7.06 3.98 8.55
C ALA A 23 -7.53 2.64 9.11
N GLN A 24 -7.55 2.50 10.44
CA GLN A 24 -8.07 1.31 11.11
C GLN A 24 -9.56 1.12 10.79
N ARG A 25 -10.38 2.17 10.94
CA ARG A 25 -11.82 2.08 10.64
C ARG A 25 -12.09 1.70 9.19
N LEU A 26 -11.40 2.34 8.23
CA LEU A 26 -11.56 2.02 6.81
C LEU A 26 -11.19 0.58 6.47
N LEU A 27 -10.14 0.05 7.13
CA LEU A 27 -9.74 -1.34 6.97
C LEU A 27 -10.76 -2.29 7.58
N GLU A 28 -11.23 -2.01 8.80
CA GLU A 28 -12.29 -2.77 9.46
C GLU A 28 -13.60 -2.79 8.65
N ASP A 29 -14.00 -1.63 8.10
CA ASP A 29 -15.20 -1.50 7.25
C ASP A 29 -15.06 -2.33 5.97
N ALA A 30 -13.88 -2.31 5.33
CA ALA A 30 -13.61 -3.11 4.13
C ALA A 30 -13.66 -4.62 4.42
N ILE A 31 -13.05 -5.05 5.53
CA ILE A 31 -13.09 -6.44 5.99
C ILE A 31 -14.53 -6.87 6.30
N ALA A 32 -15.28 -6.05 7.05
CA ALA A 32 -16.67 -6.32 7.40
C ALA A 32 -17.59 -6.39 6.18
N ALA A 33 -17.31 -5.60 5.14
CA ALA A 33 -18.01 -5.64 3.87
C ALA A 33 -17.64 -6.86 2.99
N GLY A 34 -16.64 -7.65 3.39
CA GLY A 34 -16.14 -8.77 2.59
C GLY A 34 -15.43 -8.33 1.31
N GLU A 35 -14.89 -7.12 1.28
CA GLU A 35 -14.11 -6.63 0.15
C GLU A 35 -12.80 -7.39 0.04
N ARG A 36 -12.44 -7.79 -1.17
CA ARG A 36 -11.13 -8.40 -1.41
C ARG A 36 -10.04 -7.37 -1.26
N LEU A 37 -9.08 -7.62 -0.39
CA LEU A 37 -7.95 -6.74 -0.12
C LEU A 37 -6.70 -7.29 -0.82
N ALA A 38 -5.93 -6.43 -1.48
CA ALA A 38 -4.70 -6.84 -2.12
C ALA A 38 -3.57 -5.84 -1.91
N SER A 39 -2.33 -6.30 -1.99
CA SER A 39 -1.14 -5.45 -2.00
C SER A 39 -0.14 -5.96 -3.04
N ASN A 40 1.08 -5.42 -3.04
CA ASN A 40 2.15 -5.88 -3.93
C ASN A 40 3.50 -5.99 -3.20
N ALA A 41 4.47 -6.60 -3.88
CA ALA A 41 5.82 -6.78 -3.35
C ALA A 41 6.56 -5.45 -3.12
N GLU A 42 6.24 -4.40 -3.89
CA GLU A 42 6.84 -3.07 -3.71
C GLU A 42 6.45 -2.43 -2.37
N VAL A 43 5.19 -2.59 -1.94
CA VAL A 43 4.72 -2.14 -0.62
C VAL A 43 5.51 -2.79 0.51
N LEU A 44 5.78 -4.10 0.42
CA LEU A 44 6.60 -4.82 1.40
C LEU A 44 8.06 -4.31 1.42
N GLN A 45 8.65 -4.06 0.25
CA GLN A 45 9.98 -3.47 0.16
C GLN A 45 10.02 -2.04 0.74
N GLU A 46 8.97 -1.27 0.52
CA GLU A 46 8.85 0.07 1.06
C GLU A 46 8.79 0.08 2.59
N ILE A 47 8.04 -0.85 3.20
CA ILE A 47 8.02 -1.03 4.66
C ILE A 47 9.44 -1.28 5.18
N LEU A 48 10.20 -2.19 4.55
CA LEU A 48 11.59 -2.46 4.92
C LEU A 48 12.45 -1.20 4.84
N HIS A 49 12.41 -0.49 3.71
CA HIS A 49 13.21 0.71 3.50
C HIS A 49 12.87 1.82 4.51
N ARG A 50 11.58 2.08 4.76
CA ARG A 50 11.14 3.14 5.67
C ARG A 50 11.52 2.84 7.12
N TYR A 51 11.28 1.63 7.62
CA TYR A 51 11.64 1.27 9.01
C TYR A 51 13.15 1.19 9.24
N MET A 52 13.92 0.79 8.21
CA MET A 52 15.38 0.86 8.26
C MET A 52 15.89 2.30 8.33
N ALA A 53 15.32 3.21 7.54
CA ALA A 53 15.72 4.62 7.52
C ALA A 53 15.51 5.34 8.86
N ILE A 54 14.52 4.92 9.65
CA ILE A 54 14.24 5.47 10.99
C ILE A 54 14.81 4.62 12.13
N ALA A 55 15.67 3.64 11.82
CA ALA A 55 16.31 2.73 12.79
C ALA A 55 15.32 1.95 13.69
N ARG A 56 14.13 1.63 13.19
CA ARG A 56 13.08 0.89 13.92
C ARG A 56 12.87 -0.52 13.36
N ARG A 57 13.91 -1.34 13.42
CA ARG A 57 13.89 -2.71 12.86
C ARG A 57 12.88 -3.61 13.56
N GLU A 58 12.64 -3.38 14.85
CA GLU A 58 11.67 -4.12 15.67
C GLU A 58 10.23 -3.99 15.15
N ALA A 59 9.93 -2.92 14.41
CA ALA A 59 8.60 -2.66 13.86
C ALA A 59 8.37 -3.28 12.47
N ILE A 60 9.39 -3.87 11.85
CA ILE A 60 9.27 -4.51 10.53
C ILE A 60 8.32 -5.72 10.58
N GLN A 61 8.57 -6.66 11.49
CA GLN A 61 7.74 -7.88 11.58
C GLN A 61 6.28 -7.54 11.90
N PRO A 62 5.96 -6.70 12.89
CA PRO A 62 4.57 -6.31 13.13
C PRO A 62 3.91 -5.60 11.93
N ALA A 63 4.65 -4.79 11.15
CA ALA A 63 4.10 -4.15 9.95
C ALA A 63 3.81 -5.15 8.83
N PHE A 64 4.65 -6.18 8.68
CA PHE A 64 4.40 -7.29 7.78
C PHE A 64 3.18 -8.09 8.23
N ASP A 65 3.09 -8.44 9.52
CA ASP A 65 1.95 -9.18 10.08
C ASP A 65 0.63 -8.40 9.91
N ALA A 66 0.67 -7.08 10.13
CA ALA A 66 -0.50 -6.22 9.97
C ALA A 66 -1.00 -6.15 8.52
N LEU A 67 -0.10 -6.19 7.53
CA LEU A 67 -0.49 -6.17 6.12
C LEU A 67 -0.89 -7.57 5.62
N LEU A 68 -0.04 -8.57 5.85
CA LEU A 68 -0.25 -9.93 5.36
C LEU A 68 -1.39 -10.65 6.08
N GLY A 69 -1.75 -10.21 7.29
CA GLY A 69 -2.90 -10.74 8.01
C GLY A 69 -4.25 -10.27 7.47
N VAL A 70 -4.29 -9.26 6.60
CA VAL A 70 -5.55 -8.69 6.08
C VAL A 70 -5.71 -8.77 4.57
N VAL A 71 -4.62 -8.89 3.80
CA VAL A 71 -4.70 -8.99 2.33
C VAL A 71 -4.93 -10.43 1.88
N ASP A 72 -5.78 -10.60 0.87
CA ASP A 72 -6.03 -11.88 0.21
C ASP A 72 -4.90 -12.22 -0.78
N ASP A 73 -4.38 -11.21 -1.48
CA ASP A 73 -3.41 -11.36 -2.57
C ASP A 73 -2.24 -10.38 -2.44
N VAL A 74 -1.02 -10.86 -2.71
CA VAL A 74 0.18 -10.03 -2.87
C VAL A 74 0.74 -10.22 -4.27
N PHE A 75 0.64 -9.18 -5.09
CA PHE A 75 1.09 -9.21 -6.48
C PHE A 75 2.61 -8.99 -6.60
N ALA A 76 3.25 -9.74 -7.50
CA ALA A 76 4.61 -9.44 -7.93
C ALA A 76 4.67 -8.13 -8.71
N ILE A 77 5.85 -7.51 -8.74
CA ILE A 77 6.16 -6.36 -9.58
C ILE A 77 7.28 -6.76 -10.53
N GLU A 78 7.01 -6.68 -11.83
CA GLU A 78 7.93 -7.02 -12.89
C GLU A 78 8.49 -5.76 -13.58
N LEU A 79 9.53 -5.94 -14.40
CA LEU A 79 10.12 -4.84 -15.20
C LEU A 79 9.06 -4.12 -16.04
N ALA A 80 8.10 -4.87 -16.60
CA ALA A 80 7.03 -4.29 -17.40
C ALA A 80 6.12 -3.34 -16.60
N ASP A 81 5.89 -3.63 -15.32
CA ASP A 81 5.12 -2.76 -14.43
C ASP A 81 5.86 -1.44 -14.17
N ALA A 82 7.16 -1.53 -13.88
CA ALA A 82 8.01 -0.36 -13.67
C ALA A 82 8.16 0.49 -14.94
N GLU A 83 8.33 -0.13 -16.11
CA GLU A 83 8.39 0.57 -17.40
C GLU A 83 7.07 1.30 -17.70
N ARG A 84 5.93 0.67 -17.42
CA ARG A 84 4.62 1.30 -17.55
C ARG A 84 4.45 2.47 -16.59
N ALA A 85 4.88 2.32 -15.35
CA ALA A 85 4.87 3.39 -14.35
C ALA A 85 5.62 4.63 -14.83
N LYS A 86 6.85 4.41 -15.31
CA LYS A 86 7.70 5.43 -15.88
C LYS A 86 6.98 6.16 -17.01
N ALA A 87 6.36 5.42 -17.93
CA ALA A 87 5.61 6.01 -19.04
C ALA A 87 4.42 6.88 -18.57
N ILE A 88 3.69 6.46 -17.53
CA ILE A 88 2.59 7.22 -16.94
C ILE A 88 3.09 8.56 -16.38
N VAL A 89 4.18 8.53 -15.62
CA VAL A 89 4.78 9.74 -15.03
C VAL A 89 5.23 10.71 -16.12
N TYR A 90 5.90 10.23 -17.17
CA TYR A 90 6.28 11.08 -18.30
C TYR A 90 5.07 11.64 -19.07
N GLY A 91 3.98 10.88 -19.14
CA GLY A 91 2.73 11.33 -19.78
C GLY A 91 1.96 12.37 -18.97
N HIS A 92 2.28 12.58 -17.69
CA HIS A 92 1.59 13.51 -16.80
C HIS A 92 2.58 14.38 -16.02
N PRO A 93 3.20 15.39 -16.68
CA PRO A 93 4.14 16.30 -16.03
C PRO A 93 3.42 17.13 -14.95
N GLY A 94 3.48 16.67 -13.71
CA GLY A 94 2.70 17.19 -12.59
C GLY A 94 2.25 16.12 -11.61
N TYR A 95 2.28 14.84 -11.99
CA TYR A 95 2.18 13.74 -11.03
C TYR A 95 3.47 13.68 -10.20
N PRO A 96 3.44 13.96 -8.90
CA PRO A 96 4.59 13.74 -8.05
C PRO A 96 4.97 12.26 -8.13
N LEU A 97 6.26 11.95 -8.22
CA LEU A 97 6.77 10.57 -8.03
C LEU A 97 6.35 9.99 -6.66
N ALA A 98 5.99 10.85 -5.71
CA ALA A 98 5.40 10.49 -4.42
C ALA A 98 3.97 9.94 -4.53
N THR A 99 3.28 10.09 -5.66
CA THR A 99 2.07 9.33 -5.98
C THR A 99 2.50 7.93 -6.40
N ARG A 100 2.82 7.09 -5.41
CA ARG A 100 3.28 5.69 -5.49
C ARG A 100 2.24 4.71 -6.07
N PHE A 101 1.38 5.16 -6.96
CA PHE A 101 0.31 4.35 -7.54
C PHE A 101 0.65 3.86 -8.93
N ILE A 102 1.43 2.78 -9.00
CA ILE A 102 1.31 1.84 -10.12
C ILE A 102 0.01 1.09 -9.93
N SER A 103 -1.02 1.64 -10.56
CA SER A 103 -2.22 0.93 -10.97
C SER A 103 -1.81 -0.35 -11.72
N LEU A 104 -1.75 -1.49 -11.02
CA LEU A 104 -2.09 -2.79 -11.58
C LEU A 104 -3.60 -2.77 -11.89
N ARG A 105 -3.98 -2.00 -12.93
CA ARG A 105 -5.28 -2.13 -13.60
C ARG A 105 -5.24 -3.43 -14.37
N ARG A 106 -5.47 -4.53 -13.67
CA ARG A 106 -6.18 -5.72 -14.15
C ARG A 106 -6.75 -6.51 -12.98
N ALA A 107 -7.62 -5.87 -12.21
CA ALA A 107 -8.70 -6.59 -11.56
C ALA A 107 -9.89 -5.65 -11.38
N SER A 108 -10.90 -5.84 -12.23
CA SER A 108 -12.25 -5.28 -12.10
C SER A 108 -12.41 -3.76 -12.19
N THR A 109 -13.44 -3.38 -12.91
CA THR A 109 -13.84 -2.05 -13.37
C THR A 109 -14.27 -1.08 -12.24
N THR A 110 -13.88 -1.32 -10.98
CA THR A 110 -14.46 -0.64 -9.81
C THR A 110 -13.57 -0.70 -8.55
N GLY A 111 -12.23 -0.59 -8.67
CA GLY A 111 -11.32 -0.70 -7.52
C GLY A 111 -11.05 0.64 -6.83
N SER A 112 -11.50 0.81 -5.58
CA SER A 112 -11.08 1.89 -4.69
C SER A 112 -9.68 1.62 -4.12
N ILE A 113 -8.93 2.69 -3.87
CA ILE A 113 -7.59 2.63 -3.27
C ILE A 113 -7.70 3.14 -1.83
N LEU A 114 -7.20 2.37 -0.86
CA LEU A 114 -7.00 2.85 0.51
C LEU A 114 -5.57 3.40 0.63
N SER A 115 -5.42 4.67 0.27
CA SER A 115 -4.18 5.45 0.43
C SER A 115 -4.50 6.94 0.52
N ARG A 116 -3.55 7.74 0.99
CA ARG A 116 -3.69 9.19 1.03
C ARG A 116 -2.78 9.87 0.02
N ALA A 117 -3.39 10.82 -0.70
CA ALA A 117 -2.73 11.97 -1.29
C ALA A 117 -2.31 12.99 -0.22
#